data_AF-A0A8T3Y2A6-F1
#
_entry.id   AF-A0A8T3Y2A6-F1
#
_cell.length_a   1.000
_cell.length_b   1.000
_cell.length_c   1.000
_cell.angle_alpha   90.00
_cell.angle_beta   90.00
_cell.angle_gamma   90.00
#
_symmetry.space_group_name_H-M   'P 1'
#
loop_
_entity.id
_entity.type
_entity.pdbx_description
1 polymer ?
#
loop_
_entity_poly.entity_id
_entity_poly.type
_entity_poly.pdbx_seq_one_letter_code
_entity_poly.pdbx_strand_id
1 'polypeptide(L)'
;MAVLVASIGAGKGSWALIGTLMNAYEWSRIILVGDDFASKFSHDKNFDFVLVSESLGIRDISMIIDSGLGNLGFDDVAVNLVSGSGVLHMALMIAVLRKGCGLRFVTVDETGVIVELA
;
A
#
# COMPACT_ATOMS: atom_id res chain seq x y z
N MET A 1 -10.98 6.71 -11.20
CA MET A 1 -10.54 7.04 -9.83
C MET A 1 -9.66 5.89 -9.38
N ALA A 2 -8.48 6.16 -8.85
CA ALA A 2 -7.48 5.12 -8.56
C ALA A 2 -7.54 4.67 -7.08
N VAL A 3 -7.20 3.41 -6.83
CA VAL A 3 -7.03 2.86 -5.49
C VAL A 3 -5.56 2.96 -5.10
N LEU A 4 -5.27 3.54 -3.93
CA LEU A 4 -3.92 3.55 -3.37
C LEU A 4 -3.71 2.31 -2.53
N VAL A 5 -2.67 1.53 -2.85
CA VAL A 5 -2.19 0.41 -2.04
C VAL A 5 -0.75 0.69 -1.66
N ALA A 6 -0.46 0.82 -0.37
CA ALA A 6 0.87 1.15 0.11
C ALA A 6 1.36 0.19 1.20
N SER A 7 2.62 -0.24 1.10
CA SER A 7 3.27 -0.95 2.21
C SER A 7 3.84 0.06 3.21
N ILE A 8 3.68 -0.23 4.50
CA ILE A 8 4.12 0.62 5.60
C ILE A 8 4.82 -0.25 6.67
N GLY A 9 6.04 0.16 7.03
CA GLY A 9 6.84 -0.48 8.09
C GLY A 9 7.25 0.51 9.18
N ALA A 10 8.27 0.16 9.97
CA ALA A 10 8.68 0.95 11.14
C ALA A 10 9.47 2.25 10.84
N GLY A 11 9.76 2.56 9.57
CA GLY A 11 10.52 3.74 9.19
C GLY A 11 9.72 5.04 9.38
N LYS A 12 10.11 5.88 10.35
CA LYS A 12 9.43 7.17 10.63
C LYS A 12 9.37 8.11 9.43
N GLY A 13 10.42 8.15 8.60
CA GLY A 13 10.45 8.98 7.39
C GLY A 13 9.42 8.54 6.34
N SER A 14 9.15 7.24 6.26
CA SER A 14 8.14 6.70 5.34
C SER A 14 6.70 7.05 5.74
N TRP A 15 6.39 7.21 7.03
CA TRP A 15 5.02 7.55 7.47
C TRP A 15 4.61 8.96 6.98
N ALA A 16 5.54 9.91 7.04
CA ALA A 16 5.31 11.26 6.50
C ALA A 16 5.06 11.21 4.99
N LEU A 17 5.84 10.43 4.25
CA LEU A 17 5.67 10.24 2.80
C LEU A 17 4.31 9.62 2.45
N ILE A 18 3.87 8.59 3.19
CA ILE A 18 2.55 7.99 3.01
C ILE A 18 1.44 9.01 3.29
N GLY A 19 1.54 9.78 4.38
CA GLY A 19 0.57 10.85 4.67
C GLY A 19 0.50 11.90 3.56
N THR A 20 1.65 12.35 3.05
CA THR A 20 1.70 13.27 1.90
C THR A 20 1.06 12.64 0.66
N LEU A 21 1.35 11.37 0.36
CA LEU A 21 0.77 10.64 -0.78
C LEU A 21 -0.76 10.48 -0.67
N MET A 22 -1.28 10.24 0.54
CA MET A 22 -2.72 10.19 0.80
C MET A 22 -3.40 11.55 0.52
N ASN A 23 -2.69 12.66 0.75
CA ASN A 23 -3.19 14.02 0.53
C ASN A 23 -3.01 14.52 -0.91
N ALA A 24 -2.00 14.01 -1.62
CA ALA A 24 -1.64 14.49 -2.95
C ALA A 24 -2.70 14.20 -4.04
N TYR A 25 -3.65 13.30 -3.77
CA TYR A 25 -4.70 12.93 -4.71
C TYR A 25 -5.98 12.48 -4.01
N GLU A 26 -7.10 12.55 -4.74
CA GLU A 26 -8.40 12.05 -4.31
C GLU A 26 -8.57 10.59 -4.73
N TRP A 27 -8.05 9.70 -3.88
CA TRP A 27 -8.13 8.25 -4.04
C TRP A 27 -9.56 7.75 -3.82
N SER A 28 -10.02 6.78 -4.63
CA SER A 28 -11.33 6.15 -4.39
C SER A 28 -11.33 5.30 -3.12
N ARG A 29 -10.18 4.69 -2.82
CA ARG A 29 -9.92 3.88 -1.62
C ARG A 29 -8.43 3.91 -1.31
N ILE A 30 -8.09 3.89 -0.03
CA ILE A 30 -6.72 3.82 0.46
C ILE A 30 -6.58 2.57 1.30
N ILE A 31 -5.59 1.75 0.98
CA ILE A 31 -5.31 0.49 1.68
C ILE A 31 -3.83 0.50 2.08
N LEU A 32 -3.57 0.42 3.38
CA LEU A 32 -2.23 0.32 3.93
C LEU A 32 -1.98 -1.12 4.38
N VAL A 33 -0.80 -1.65 4.09
CA VAL A 33 -0.41 -3.01 4.45
C VAL A 33 0.85 -2.95 5.32
N GLY A 34 0.79 -3.50 6.52
CA GLY A 34 1.90 -3.43 7.46
C GLY A 34 1.74 -4.32 8.68
N ASP A 35 2.74 -4.29 9.54
CA ASP A 35 2.77 -5.05 10.79
C ASP A 35 2.06 -4.33 11.95
N ASP A 36 2.13 -4.94 13.14
CA ASP A 36 1.52 -4.38 14.37
C ASP A 36 2.09 -2.99 14.71
N PHE A 37 3.36 -2.73 14.39
CA PHE A 37 3.96 -1.42 14.59
C PHE A 37 3.33 -0.39 13.66
N ALA A 38 3.18 -0.74 12.38
CA ALA A 38 2.53 0.07 11.37
C ALA A 38 1.03 0.32 11.65
N SER A 39 0.35 -0.59 12.36
CA SER A 39 -1.08 -0.42 12.70
C SER A 39 -1.38 0.82 13.56
N LYS A 40 -0.35 1.40 14.18
CA LYS A 40 -0.42 2.63 14.98
C LYS A 40 -0.40 3.90 14.13
N PHE A 41 -0.17 3.78 12.82
CA PHE A 41 -0.27 4.90 11.91
C PHE A 41 -1.69 5.47 11.91
N SER A 42 -1.81 6.79 11.97
CA SER A 42 -3.08 7.49 11.92
C SER A 42 -3.00 8.65 10.93
N HIS A 43 -4.14 8.97 10.33
CA HIS A 43 -4.27 10.03 9.34
C HIS A 43 -5.71 10.54 9.31
N ASP A 44 -5.92 11.78 8.90
CA ASP A 44 -7.26 12.41 8.88
C ASP A 44 -8.17 11.84 7.78
N LYS A 45 -7.59 11.37 6.68
CA LYS A 45 -8.30 10.64 5.62
C LYS A 45 -8.57 9.19 6.05
N ASN A 46 -9.74 8.67 5.71
CA ASN A 46 -10.09 7.26 5.93
C ASN A 46 -9.22 6.33 5.09
N PHE A 47 -8.79 5.23 5.67
CA PHE A 47 -8.07 4.16 5.00
C PHE A 47 -8.39 2.81 5.64
N ASP A 48 -8.24 1.74 4.85
CA ASP A 48 -8.26 0.37 5.35
C ASP A 48 -6.83 -0.05 5.72
N PHE A 49 -6.69 -0.80 6.82
CA PHE A 49 -5.41 -1.35 7.23
C PHE A 49 -5.44 -2.87 7.18
N VAL A 50 -4.49 -3.47 6.46
CA VAL A 50 -4.28 -4.91 6.38
C VAL A 50 -3.08 -5.28 7.24
N LEU A 51 -3.38 -5.86 8.41
CA LEU A 51 -2.37 -6.34 9.36
C LEU A 51 -1.74 -7.64 8.86
N VAL A 52 -0.42 -7.66 8.75
CA VAL A 52 0.35 -8.84 8.36
C VAL A 52 1.52 -9.08 9.32
N SER A 53 1.93 -10.34 9.46
CA SER A 53 3.13 -10.69 10.21
C SER A 53 4.14 -11.33 9.27
N GLU A 54 5.33 -10.76 9.17
CA GLU A 54 6.44 -11.32 8.38
C GLU A 54 7.03 -12.60 8.98
N SER A 55 6.55 -13.04 10.15
CA SER A 55 6.84 -14.36 10.70
C SER A 55 6.13 -15.50 9.95
N LEU A 56 5.09 -15.18 9.17
CA LEU A 56 4.34 -16.14 8.36
C LEU A 56 5.09 -16.45 7.05
N GLY A 57 4.71 -17.56 6.41
CA GLY A 57 5.19 -17.87 5.07
C GLY A 57 4.68 -16.85 4.04
N ILE A 58 5.50 -16.50 3.05
CA ILE A 58 5.14 -15.53 2.00
C ILE A 58 3.81 -15.83 1.30
N ARG A 59 3.48 -17.12 1.13
CA ARG A 59 2.20 -17.55 0.56
C ARG A 59 1.03 -17.12 1.43
N ASP A 60 1.13 -17.29 2.74
CA ASP A 60 0.08 -16.94 3.70
C ASP A 60 -0.06 -15.42 3.78
N ILE A 61 1.06 -14.69 3.83
CA ILE A 61 1.07 -13.22 3.77
C ILE A 61 0.34 -12.75 2.50
N SER A 62 0.67 -13.31 1.34
CA SER A 62 0.02 -12.93 0.08
C SER A 62 -1.49 -13.19 0.08
N MET A 63 -1.97 -14.26 0.74
CA MET A 63 -3.40 -14.56 0.84
C MET A 63 -4.14 -13.64 1.80
N ILE A 64 -3.50 -13.24 2.91
CA ILE A 64 -4.04 -12.25 3.84
C ILE A 64 -4.18 -10.90 3.12
N ILE A 65 -3.14 -10.48 2.39
CA ILE A 65 -3.18 -9.24 1.59
C ILE A 65 -4.27 -9.34 0.53
N ASP A 66 -4.33 -10.43 -0.24
CA ASP A 66 -5.33 -10.62 -1.29
C ASP A 66 -6.77 -10.51 -0.76
N SER A 67 -7.01 -11.07 0.43
CA SER A 67 -8.31 -10.99 1.10
C SER A 67 -8.61 -9.56 1.58
N GLY A 68 -7.62 -8.87 2.15
CA GLY A 68 -7.75 -7.49 2.63
C GLY A 68 -7.93 -6.45 1.52
N LEU A 69 -7.33 -6.67 0.35
CA LEU A 69 -7.55 -5.85 -0.84
C LEU A 69 -9.02 -5.92 -1.29
N GLY A 70 -9.70 -7.04 -1.06
CA GLY A 70 -11.07 -7.25 -1.51
C GLY A 70 -11.18 -7.26 -3.03
N ASN A 71 -12.30 -6.77 -3.57
CA ASN A 71 -12.47 -6.61 -5.00
C ASN A 71 -11.96 -5.23 -5.44
N LEU A 72 -10.91 -5.22 -6.26
CA LEU A 72 -10.36 -4.00 -6.89
C LEU A 72 -10.93 -3.76 -8.29
N GLY A 73 -11.75 -4.69 -8.82
CA GLY A 73 -12.32 -4.58 -10.17
C GLY A 73 -11.25 -4.41 -11.26
N PHE A 74 -11.55 -3.56 -12.24
CA PHE A 74 -10.60 -3.11 -13.28
C PHE A 74 -10.01 -1.73 -12.95
N ASP A 75 -10.03 -1.34 -11.67
CA ASP A 75 -9.54 -0.03 -11.27
C ASP A 75 -8.02 0.07 -11.48
N ASP A 76 -7.57 1.29 -11.72
CA ASP A 76 -6.15 1.63 -11.73
C ASP A 76 -5.62 1.63 -10.29
N VAL A 77 -4.65 0.75 -10.00
CA VAL A 77 -4.07 0.59 -8.68
C VAL A 77 -2.72 1.29 -8.62
N ALA A 78 -2.68 2.36 -7.85
CA ALA A 78 -1.45 3.05 -7.51
C ALA A 78 -0.75 2.32 -6.36
N VAL A 79 0.41 1.74 -6.63
CA VAL A 79 1.19 0.96 -5.66
C VAL A 79 2.37 1.77 -5.14
N ASN A 80 2.50 1.87 -3.82
CA ASN A 80 3.67 2.46 -3.18
C ASN A 80 4.40 1.42 -2.33
N LEU A 81 5.69 1.23 -2.61
CA LEU A 81 6.56 0.27 -1.91
C LEU A 81 7.73 0.95 -1.19
N VAL A 82 7.66 2.26 -0.93
CA VAL A 82 8.76 3.04 -0.34
C VAL A 82 9.10 2.55 1.08
N SER A 83 8.11 1.98 1.78
CA SER A 83 8.29 1.41 3.11
C SER A 83 8.00 -0.08 3.14
N GLY A 84 8.47 -0.77 4.17
CA GLY A 84 8.30 -2.22 4.34
C GLY A 84 9.54 -3.02 3.95
N SER A 85 9.40 -4.34 3.93
CA SER A 85 10.47 -5.27 3.60
C SER A 85 10.28 -5.90 2.21
N GLY A 86 11.34 -6.52 1.68
CA GLY A 86 11.25 -7.24 0.42
C GLY A 86 10.25 -8.41 0.44
N VAL A 87 10.02 -9.04 1.60
CA VAL A 87 9.01 -10.10 1.75
C VAL A 87 7.62 -9.50 1.65
N LEU A 88 7.37 -8.38 2.32
CA LEU A 88 6.10 -7.66 2.27
C LEU A 88 5.80 -7.15 0.86
N HIS A 89 6.80 -6.54 0.20
CA HIS A 89 6.68 -6.05 -1.18
C HIS A 89 6.31 -7.18 -2.13
N MET A 90 7.02 -8.32 -2.04
CA MET A 90 6.74 -9.46 -2.90
C MET A 90 5.34 -10.03 -2.66
N ALA A 91 4.93 -10.17 -1.40
CA ALA A 91 3.59 -10.65 -1.07
C ALA A 91 2.48 -9.71 -1.56
N LEU A 92 2.67 -8.40 -1.43
CA LEU A 92 1.72 -7.38 -1.88
C LEU A 92 1.60 -7.40 -3.41
N MET A 93 2.72 -7.45 -4.13
CA MET A 93 2.71 -7.54 -5.58
C MET A 93 2.02 -8.81 -6.09
N ILE A 94 2.25 -9.96 -5.45
CA ILE A 94 1.54 -11.20 -5.79
C ILE A 94 0.02 -11.03 -5.62
N ALA A 95 -0.42 -10.40 -4.53
CA ALA A 95 -1.83 -10.17 -4.26
C ALA A 95 -2.47 -9.24 -5.30
N VAL A 96 -1.83 -8.12 -5.62
CA VAL A 96 -2.32 -7.16 -6.64
C VAL A 96 -2.38 -7.82 -8.02
N LEU A 97 -1.31 -8.51 -8.45
CA LEU A 97 -1.26 -9.18 -9.75
C LEU A 97 -2.36 -10.25 -9.90
N ARG A 98 -2.71 -10.96 -8.82
CA ARG A 98 -3.80 -11.95 -8.85
C ARG A 98 -5.18 -11.34 -9.08
N LYS A 99 -5.38 -10.07 -8.72
CA LYS A 99 -6.64 -9.36 -9.01
C LYS A 99 -6.80 -9.03 -10.49
N GLY A 100 -5.70 -9.03 -11.26
CA GLY A 100 -5.72 -8.72 -12.69
C GLY A 100 -6.00 -7.24 -12.99
N CYS A 101 -5.74 -6.35 -12.03
CA CYS A 101 -5.89 -4.91 -12.18
C CYS A 101 -4.67 -4.27 -12.86
N GLY A 102 -4.87 -3.08 -13.43
CA GLY A 102 -3.77 -2.24 -13.88
C GLY A 102 -2.98 -1.72 -12.68
N LEU A 103 -1.65 -1.71 -12.76
CA LEU A 103 -0.80 -1.21 -11.70
C LEU A 103 0.13 -0.13 -12.24
N ARG A 104 0.33 0.90 -11.43
CA ARG A 104 1.38 1.92 -11.62
C ARG A 104 2.09 2.14 -10.31
N PHE A 105 3.39 2.37 -10.37
CA PHE A 105 4.17 2.66 -9.17
C PHE A 105 4.16 4.16 -8.90
N VAL A 106 3.77 4.55 -7.69
CA VAL A 106 3.68 5.96 -7.31
C VAL A 106 4.52 6.27 -6.09
N THR A 107 5.05 7.49 -6.05
CA THR A 107 5.63 8.11 -4.86
C THR A 107 5.27 9.59 -4.84
N VAL A 108 5.70 10.30 -3.81
CA VAL A 108 5.70 11.78 -3.79
C VAL A 108 7.14 12.29 -3.88
N ASP A 109 7.31 13.44 -4.53
CA ASP A 109 8.56 14.20 -4.50
C ASP A 109 8.65 15.11 -3.26
N GLU A 110 9.75 15.88 -3.16
CA GLU A 110 9.99 16.82 -2.07
C GLU A 110 8.94 17.94 -1.97
N THR A 111 8.18 18.17 -3.04
CA THR A 111 7.11 19.19 -3.11
C THR A 111 5.73 18.62 -2.83
N GLY A 112 5.63 17.30 -2.64
CA GLY A 112 4.37 16.59 -2.38
C GLY A 112 3.57 16.26 -3.64
N VAL A 113 4.16 16.39 -4.82
CA VAL A 113 3.52 16.03 -6.09
C VAL A 113 3.68 14.52 -6.34
N ILE A 114 2.63 13.88 -6.84
CA ILE A 114 2.70 12.46 -7.22
C ILE A 114 3.62 12.28 -8.42
N VAL A 115 4.57 11.39 -8.27
CA VAL A 115 5.47 10.93 -9.32
C VAL A 115 5.10 9.50 -9.68
N GLU A 116 4.77 9.28 -10.95
CA GLU A 116 4.59 7.95 -11.53
C GLU A 116 5.96 7.43 -11.99
N LEU A 117 6.32 6.23 -11.53
CA LEU A 117 7.63 5.63 -11.78
C LEU A 117 7.59 4.61 -12.93
N ALA A 118 6.42 4.02 -13.20
CA ALA A 118 6.14 3.12 -14.31
C ALA A 118 4.62 2.89 -14.44
#